data_AF-A0A1V6SQ04-F1
#
_entry.id   AF-A0A1V6SQ04-F1
#
_cell.length_a   1.000
_cell.length_b   1.000
_cell.length_c   1.000
_cell.angle_alpha   90.00
_cell.angle_beta   90.00
_cell.angle_gamma   90.00
#
_symmetry.space_group_name_H-M   'P 1'
#
loop_
_entity.id
_entity.type
_entity.pdbx_description
1 polymer ?
#
loop_
_entity_poly.entity_id
_entity_poly.type
_entity_poly.pdbx_seq_one_letter_code
_entity_poly.pdbx_strand_id
1 'polypeptide(L)'
;MINDDASLKSDTYTLRQLNRSSNTASTTTATTTTPSATDTAKKDNPSKSSQNAEILAAAAHATVPNWTNLFLMISLIFGGCCSNVFALEAIIKEQPTSGPLITFAQFILCSLLTLPTFLQPSLKHPLKPRAIPLKSWLIYTAYFVSVNLLNNWAFAYKISVPLHIILRSGGPVASMGIGYLFRGRRYSNGQVVSVAMLSIGVMAAALADANSKTASTYSTDSTSNSSGSVSKDGVNAEETLNTIIGFSILLLAMILSAFQGLYADALYSTYGRTHWKEALFYSHTLSLPLFLPNYTQLSSQWKILSSSPPFQSSSSYLGVSSYLGIFGIGSGGGVPSQIIYLIINALTQYACIRGVHLLSAKSSSLTVTVALNIRKLVSLLLSIWLFGNRLEVGVVFGAVLVFLGGGLYGVESGRIAKIKQKEKSHSS
;
A
#
# COMPACT_ATOMS: atom_id res chain seq x y z
N MET A 1 -22.01 -17.26 -37.47
CA MET A 1 -22.75 -16.38 -38.39
C MET A 1 -23.73 -15.60 -37.54
N ILE A 2 -23.75 -14.26 -37.67
CA ILE A 2 -24.56 -13.27 -36.91
C ILE A 2 -23.95 -12.97 -35.51
N ASN A 3 -23.48 -11.77 -35.14
CA ASN A 3 -23.62 -10.44 -35.72
C ASN A 3 -22.47 -9.48 -35.32
N ASP A 4 -21.97 -8.70 -36.28
CA ASP A 4 -20.92 -7.66 -36.18
C ASP A 4 -21.47 -6.23 -35.93
N ASP A 5 -22.72 -6.08 -35.48
CA ASP A 5 -23.41 -4.78 -35.41
C ASP A 5 -23.08 -3.89 -34.19
N ALA A 6 -22.21 -4.35 -33.28
CA ALA A 6 -21.92 -3.61 -32.04
C ALA A 6 -20.82 -2.54 -32.18
N SER A 7 -19.94 -2.64 -33.18
CA SER A 7 -18.86 -1.65 -33.36
C SER A 7 -19.34 -0.38 -34.07
N LEU A 8 -20.27 -0.49 -35.03
CA LEU A 8 -20.71 0.66 -35.84
C LEU A 8 -21.58 1.69 -35.08
N LYS A 9 -22.24 1.29 -33.98
CA LYS A 9 -23.04 2.24 -33.18
C LYS A 9 -22.19 3.08 -32.22
N SER A 10 -20.99 2.65 -31.85
CA SER A 10 -20.11 3.39 -30.94
C SER A 10 -19.49 4.63 -31.59
N ASP A 11 -19.19 4.56 -32.88
CA ASP A 11 -18.52 5.66 -33.60
C ASP A 11 -19.46 6.85 -33.87
N THR A 12 -20.75 6.60 -34.06
CA THR A 12 -21.75 7.64 -34.33
C THR A 12 -22.06 8.51 -33.09
N TYR A 13 -21.92 7.98 -31.88
CA TYR A 13 -22.07 8.77 -30.64
C TYR A 13 -20.84 9.63 -30.34
N THR A 14 -19.66 9.17 -30.74
CA THR A 14 -18.38 9.85 -30.47
C THR A 14 -18.20 11.07 -31.39
N LEU A 15 -18.65 10.98 -32.66
CA LEU A 15 -18.62 12.10 -33.60
C LEU A 15 -19.63 13.22 -33.28
N ARG A 16 -20.77 12.91 -32.65
CA ARG A 16 -21.76 13.92 -32.26
C ARG A 16 -21.35 14.76 -31.05
N GLN A 17 -20.44 14.27 -30.19
CA GLN A 17 -19.94 15.04 -29.05
C GLN A 17 -18.79 15.98 -29.42
N LEU A 18 -17.98 15.63 -30.42
CA LEU A 18 -16.90 16.49 -30.92
C LEU A 18 -17.45 17.74 -31.65
N ASN A 19 -18.57 17.63 -32.36
CA ASN A 19 -19.15 18.76 -33.08
C ASN A 19 -19.95 19.74 -32.20
N ARG A 20 -20.20 19.40 -30.92
CA ARG A 20 -20.93 20.25 -29.97
C ARG A 20 -20.03 21.08 -29.06
N SER A 21 -18.73 20.79 -29.01
CA SER A 21 -17.76 21.53 -28.19
C SER A 21 -17.05 22.66 -28.95
N SER A 22 -17.32 22.85 -30.24
CA SER A 22 -16.69 23.87 -31.08
C SER A 22 -17.46 25.20 -31.18
N ASN A 23 -18.60 25.34 -30.50
CA ASN A 23 -19.52 26.48 -30.66
C ASN A 23 -19.83 27.24 -29.35
N THR A 24 -18.86 27.41 -28.46
CA THR A 24 -19.04 28.27 -27.29
C THR A 24 -17.74 28.94 -26.85
N ALA A 25 -17.28 29.93 -27.61
CA ALA A 25 -16.46 31.03 -27.09
C ALA A 25 -16.35 32.15 -28.14
N SER A 26 -17.22 33.17 -28.09
CA SER A 26 -16.88 34.57 -28.39
C SER A 26 -18.09 35.50 -28.23
N THR A 27 -18.16 36.19 -27.09
CA THR A 27 -18.86 37.47 -26.98
C THR A 27 -17.95 38.43 -26.23
N THR A 28 -17.12 39.17 -26.94
CA THR A 28 -16.60 40.45 -26.43
C THR A 28 -16.39 41.40 -27.61
N THR A 29 -16.98 42.57 -27.42
CA THR A 29 -17.30 43.65 -28.35
C THR A 29 -16.08 44.21 -29.07
N ALA A 30 -16.17 44.32 -30.39
CA ALA A 30 -15.26 45.11 -31.23
C ALA A 30 -15.74 46.56 -31.27
N THR A 31 -14.84 47.52 -31.06
CA THR A 31 -15.03 48.91 -31.46
C THR A 31 -13.88 49.29 -32.38
N THR A 32 -14.24 49.56 -33.62
CA THR A 32 -13.38 49.92 -34.74
C THR A 32 -12.92 51.37 -34.61
N THR A 33 -11.62 51.64 -34.70
CA THR A 33 -11.06 52.86 -35.32
C THR A 33 -9.67 52.57 -35.90
N THR A 34 -9.44 53.08 -37.10
CA THR A 34 -8.26 52.90 -37.97
C THR A 34 -7.36 54.17 -37.91
N PRO A 35 -6.21 54.27 -38.62
CA PRO A 35 -4.86 54.02 -38.13
C PRO A 35 -3.96 55.28 -38.08
N SER A 36 -2.79 55.20 -37.41
CA SER A 36 -1.63 56.04 -37.77
C SER A 36 -0.28 55.53 -37.24
N ALA A 37 0.64 55.42 -38.20
CA ALA A 37 2.04 55.85 -38.19
C ALA A 37 3.00 55.42 -37.05
N THR A 38 3.99 54.62 -37.48
CA THR A 38 5.42 54.74 -37.18
C THR A 38 5.88 54.68 -35.72
N ASP A 39 6.48 53.54 -35.33
CA ASP A 39 7.79 53.61 -34.68
C ASP A 39 8.57 52.29 -34.77
N THR A 40 9.81 52.42 -35.20
CA THR A 40 10.81 51.37 -35.32
C THR A 40 11.28 50.89 -33.94
N ALA A 41 10.97 49.65 -33.56
CA ALA A 41 11.57 49.02 -32.38
C ALA A 41 12.16 47.63 -32.73
N LYS A 42 13.48 47.67 -32.90
CA LYS A 42 14.50 46.63 -32.74
C LYS A 42 14.00 45.26 -32.27
N LYS A 43 14.13 44.28 -33.17
CA LYS A 43 13.90 42.85 -32.93
C LYS A 43 15.11 42.27 -32.16
N ASP A 44 15.12 42.40 -30.84
CA ASP A 44 16.13 41.72 -30.01
C ASP A 44 15.81 40.21 -29.98
N ASN A 45 16.60 39.43 -30.71
CA ASN A 45 16.62 37.98 -30.60
C ASN A 45 17.01 37.59 -29.16
N PRO A 46 16.23 36.77 -28.44
CA PRO A 46 16.62 36.34 -27.11
C PRO A 46 17.93 35.55 -27.19
N SER A 47 18.92 35.95 -26.40
CA SER A 47 20.20 35.26 -26.34
C SER A 47 20.00 33.77 -25.99
N LYS A 48 20.78 32.87 -26.59
CA LYS A 48 20.71 31.41 -26.33
C LYS A 48 20.72 31.05 -24.83
N SER A 49 21.28 31.89 -23.96
CA SER A 49 21.27 31.66 -22.51
C SER A 49 19.88 31.85 -21.86
N SER A 50 19.08 32.79 -22.36
CA SER A 50 17.71 33.06 -21.88
C SER A 50 16.75 31.94 -22.26
N GLN A 51 16.84 31.45 -23.50
CA GLN A 51 16.05 30.29 -23.95
C GLN A 51 16.40 29.02 -23.17
N ASN A 52 17.69 28.78 -22.90
CA ASN A 52 18.10 27.64 -22.09
C ASN A 52 17.61 27.76 -20.64
N ALA A 53 17.60 28.96 -20.06
CA ALA A 53 17.08 29.20 -18.71
C ALA A 53 15.55 29.02 -18.64
N GLU A 54 14.79 29.48 -19.63
CA GLU A 54 13.34 29.25 -19.71
C GLU A 54 12.99 27.79 -19.98
N ILE A 55 13.76 27.07 -20.82
CA ILE A 55 13.57 25.64 -21.05
C ILE A 55 13.93 24.85 -19.78
N LEU A 56 14.99 25.24 -19.06
CA LEU A 56 15.37 24.62 -17.80
C LEU A 56 14.34 24.90 -16.70
N ALA A 57 13.79 26.11 -16.64
CA ALA A 57 12.72 26.50 -15.72
C ALA A 57 11.41 25.79 -16.07
N ALA A 58 11.03 25.70 -17.36
CA ALA A 58 9.86 24.95 -17.80
C ALA A 58 10.01 23.44 -17.57
N ALA A 59 11.21 22.88 -17.78
CA ALA A 59 11.53 21.49 -17.47
C ALA A 59 11.51 21.24 -15.95
N ALA A 60 12.02 22.18 -15.14
CA ALA A 60 11.95 22.12 -13.68
C ALA A 60 10.49 22.21 -13.20
N HIS A 61 9.69 23.16 -13.69
CA HIS A 61 8.29 23.31 -13.34
C HIS A 61 7.42 22.13 -13.83
N ALA A 62 7.77 21.46 -14.93
CA ALA A 62 7.09 20.25 -15.39
C ALA A 62 7.51 18.98 -14.62
N THR A 63 8.72 18.95 -14.03
CA THR A 63 9.24 17.79 -13.28
C THR A 63 8.97 17.86 -11.78
N VAL A 64 8.97 19.05 -11.16
CA VAL A 64 8.65 19.28 -9.74
C VAL A 64 7.36 18.59 -9.28
N PRO A 65 6.21 18.68 -9.99
CA PRO A 65 4.98 17.99 -9.55
C PRO A 65 5.07 16.45 -9.60
N ASN A 66 5.99 15.86 -10.35
CA ASN A 66 6.18 14.40 -10.36
C ASN A 66 7.02 13.92 -9.17
N TRP A 67 8.07 14.66 -8.80
CA TRP A 67 8.93 14.31 -7.66
C TRP A 67 8.23 14.50 -6.31
N THR A 68 7.41 15.55 -6.17
CA THR A 68 6.63 15.79 -4.94
C THR A 68 5.59 14.69 -4.70
N ASN A 69 4.89 14.26 -5.76
CA ASN A 69 3.95 13.14 -5.68
C ASN A 69 4.66 11.82 -5.32
N LEU A 70 5.86 11.58 -5.88
CA LEU A 70 6.66 10.41 -5.56
C LEU A 70 7.12 10.41 -4.10
N PHE A 71 7.67 11.54 -3.64
CA PHE A 71 8.08 11.72 -2.26
C PHE A 71 6.90 11.50 -1.30
N LEU A 72 5.76 12.14 -1.56
CA LEU A 72 4.55 11.98 -0.77
C LEU A 72 4.08 10.52 -0.72
N MET A 73 4.09 9.80 -1.85
CA MET A 73 3.75 8.37 -1.89
C MET A 73 4.67 7.55 -0.99
N ILE A 74 5.99 7.75 -1.11
CA ILE A 74 7.00 7.06 -0.33
C ILE A 74 6.82 7.40 1.16
N SER A 75 6.72 8.69 1.53
CA SER A 75 6.51 9.11 2.92
C SER A 75 5.23 8.52 3.53
N LEU A 76 4.12 8.47 2.78
CA LEU A 76 2.89 7.81 3.24
C LEU A 76 3.07 6.31 3.49
N ILE A 77 3.75 5.61 2.57
CA ILE A 77 3.97 4.17 2.68
C ILE A 77 4.94 3.87 3.83
N PHE A 78 6.13 4.47 3.84
CA PHE A 78 7.12 4.15 4.87
C PHE A 78 6.70 4.71 6.23
N GLY A 79 6.30 5.98 6.31
CA GLY A 79 5.83 6.57 7.56
C GLY A 79 4.58 5.89 8.11
N GLY A 80 3.56 5.69 7.28
CA GLY A 80 2.31 5.04 7.72
C GLY A 80 2.54 3.60 8.19
N CYS A 81 3.26 2.78 7.42
CA CYS A 81 3.37 1.37 7.76
C CYS A 81 4.39 1.10 8.88
N CYS A 82 5.43 1.91 9.04
CA CYS A 82 6.36 1.79 10.17
C CYS A 82 5.69 2.22 11.48
N SER A 83 4.95 3.33 11.48
CA SER A 83 4.17 3.75 12.65
C SER A 83 3.03 2.78 12.98
N ASN A 84 2.44 2.14 11.97
CA ASN A 84 1.41 1.11 12.18
C ASN A 84 1.95 -0.10 12.96
N VAL A 85 3.13 -0.60 12.61
CA VAL A 85 3.77 -1.74 13.31
C VAL A 85 4.03 -1.40 14.77
N PHE A 86 4.49 -0.17 15.07
CA PHE A 86 4.68 0.29 16.43
C PHE A 86 3.39 0.24 17.26
N ALA A 87 2.31 0.83 16.72
CA ALA A 87 1.01 0.82 17.40
C ALA A 87 0.42 -0.61 17.51
N LEU A 88 0.65 -1.45 16.49
CA LEU A 88 0.24 -2.85 16.49
C LEU A 88 0.92 -3.64 17.62
N GLU A 89 2.24 -3.46 17.78
CA GLU A 89 3.02 -4.14 18.81
C GLU A 89 2.58 -3.75 20.22
N ALA A 90 2.27 -2.47 20.44
CA ALA A 90 1.73 -1.99 21.72
C ALA A 90 0.40 -2.67 22.08
N ILE A 91 -0.48 -2.90 21.11
CA ILE A 91 -1.78 -3.56 21.33
C ILE A 91 -1.60 -5.07 21.55
N ILE A 92 -0.81 -5.73 20.70
CA ILE A 92 -0.64 -7.19 20.75
C ILE A 92 0.15 -7.64 22.00
N LYS A 93 1.06 -6.81 22.53
CA LYS A 93 1.76 -7.09 23.79
C LYS A 93 0.81 -7.26 24.98
N GLU A 94 -0.27 -6.48 25.04
CA GLU A 94 -1.27 -6.59 26.09
C GLU A 94 -2.39 -7.58 25.73
N GLN A 95 -2.88 -7.54 24.48
CA GLN A 95 -3.97 -8.40 24.02
C GLN A 95 -3.61 -9.10 22.69
N PRO A 96 -2.97 -10.28 22.75
CA PRO A 96 -2.52 -11.00 21.55
C PRO A 96 -3.64 -11.41 20.58
N THR A 97 -4.86 -11.56 21.08
CA THR A 97 -6.01 -12.04 20.27
C THR A 97 -6.76 -10.92 19.54
N SER A 98 -6.35 -9.66 19.67
CA SER A 98 -7.04 -8.47 19.15
C SER A 98 -6.96 -8.26 17.62
N GLY A 99 -6.25 -9.11 16.87
CA GLY A 99 -6.02 -8.97 15.43
C GLY A 99 -7.28 -8.72 14.56
N PRO A 100 -8.38 -9.49 14.74
CA PRO A 100 -9.63 -9.24 14.03
C PRO A 100 -10.23 -7.85 14.32
N LEU A 101 -10.24 -7.42 15.59
CA LEU A 101 -10.71 -6.10 15.98
C LEU A 101 -9.88 -4.96 15.38
N ILE A 102 -8.55 -5.12 15.37
CA ILE A 102 -7.64 -4.14 14.75
C ILE A 102 -7.97 -3.99 13.26
N THR A 103 -8.11 -5.11 12.55
CA THR A 103 -8.44 -5.10 11.11
C THR A 103 -9.79 -4.44 10.85
N PHE A 104 -10.79 -4.76 11.66
CA PHE A 104 -12.12 -4.15 11.59
C PHE A 104 -12.07 -2.63 11.81
N ALA A 105 -11.34 -2.17 12.83
CA ALA A 105 -11.16 -0.75 13.12
C ALA A 105 -10.46 0.00 11.96
N GLN A 106 -9.42 -0.61 11.38
CA GLN A 106 -8.74 -0.07 10.19
C GLN A 106 -9.71 0.06 9.00
N PHE A 107 -10.57 -0.92 8.77
CA PHE A 107 -11.51 -0.92 7.66
C PHE A 107 -12.60 0.13 7.85
N ILE A 108 -13.19 0.23 9.05
CA ILE A 108 -14.18 1.27 9.36
C ILE A 108 -13.58 2.65 9.18
N LEU A 109 -12.42 2.90 9.79
CA LEU A 109 -11.79 4.21 9.73
C LEU A 109 -11.44 4.59 8.30
N CYS A 110 -10.89 3.66 7.51
CA CYS A 110 -10.59 3.90 6.10
C CYS A 110 -11.85 4.24 5.29
N SER A 111 -12.93 3.48 5.48
CA SER A 111 -14.22 3.74 4.84
C SER A 111 -14.77 5.12 5.21
N LEU A 112 -14.76 5.47 6.50
CA LEU A 112 -15.27 6.76 7.00
C LEU A 112 -14.43 7.94 6.50
N LEU A 113 -13.10 7.86 6.54
CA LEU A 113 -12.25 8.94 6.05
C LEU A 113 -12.29 9.12 4.54
N THR A 114 -12.64 8.08 3.80
CA THR A 114 -12.74 8.14 2.33
C THR A 114 -14.13 8.56 1.86
N LEU A 115 -15.18 8.28 2.65
CA LEU A 115 -16.58 8.56 2.32
C LEU A 115 -16.85 10.02 1.88
N PRO A 116 -16.36 11.08 2.56
CA PRO A 116 -16.63 12.47 2.17
C PRO A 116 -16.21 12.82 0.74
N THR A 117 -15.22 12.12 0.19
CA THR A 117 -14.77 12.35 -1.20
C THR A 117 -15.81 11.88 -2.23
N PHE A 118 -16.72 11.01 -1.81
CA PHE A 118 -17.76 10.41 -2.66
C PHE A 118 -19.15 10.96 -2.38
N LEU A 119 -19.33 11.74 -1.32
CA LEU A 119 -20.62 12.36 -1.02
C LEU A 119 -20.92 13.49 -2.01
N GLN A 120 -22.13 13.49 -2.54
CA GLN A 120 -22.68 14.59 -3.32
C GLN A 120 -23.72 15.35 -2.49
N PRO A 121 -23.87 16.68 -2.67
CA PRO A 121 -24.89 17.47 -1.99
C PRO A 121 -26.34 17.08 -2.34
N SER A 122 -26.56 16.21 -3.33
CA SER A 122 -27.88 15.79 -3.79
C SER A 122 -28.46 14.68 -2.92
N LEU A 123 -29.63 14.93 -2.31
CA LEU A 123 -30.32 13.98 -1.42
C LEU A 123 -30.80 12.69 -2.13
N LYS A 124 -31.00 12.72 -3.45
CA LYS A 124 -31.52 11.57 -4.22
C LYS A 124 -30.44 10.56 -4.61
N HIS A 125 -29.21 11.03 -4.83
CA HIS A 125 -28.06 10.19 -5.15
C HIS A 125 -26.86 10.71 -4.35
N PRO A 126 -26.75 10.33 -3.06
CA PRO A 126 -25.73 10.87 -2.18
C PRO A 126 -24.31 10.44 -2.56
N LEU A 127 -24.14 9.46 -3.45
CA LEU A 127 -22.84 8.95 -3.90
C LEU A 127 -22.52 9.39 -5.33
N LYS A 128 -21.27 9.81 -5.55
CA LYS A 128 -20.74 10.13 -6.87
C LYS A 128 -20.87 8.93 -7.82
N PRO A 129 -21.23 9.14 -9.11
CA PRO A 129 -21.27 8.06 -10.08
C PRO A 129 -19.89 7.42 -10.21
N ARG A 130 -19.89 6.08 -10.24
CA ARG A 130 -18.69 5.26 -10.33
C ARG A 130 -18.10 5.33 -11.73
N ALA A 131 -16.80 5.53 -11.84
CA ALA A 131 -16.10 5.41 -13.11
C ALA A 131 -15.84 3.94 -13.48
N ILE A 132 -15.57 3.10 -12.48
CA ILE A 132 -15.38 1.66 -12.69
C ILE A 132 -16.64 0.89 -12.26
N PRO A 133 -17.15 -0.06 -13.06
CA PRO A 133 -18.34 -0.85 -12.72
C PRO A 133 -18.22 -1.54 -11.35
N LEU A 134 -19.32 -1.58 -10.60
CA LEU A 134 -19.37 -2.19 -9.27
C LEU A 134 -18.96 -3.67 -9.29
N LYS A 135 -19.27 -4.41 -10.36
CA LYS A 135 -18.87 -5.81 -10.53
C LYS A 135 -17.34 -5.97 -10.46
N SER A 136 -16.59 -5.05 -11.07
CA SER A 136 -15.13 -5.07 -11.02
C SER A 136 -14.61 -4.79 -9.61
N TRP A 137 -15.26 -3.87 -8.89
CA TRP A 137 -14.93 -3.62 -7.48
C TRP A 137 -15.29 -4.77 -6.56
N LEU A 138 -16.37 -5.52 -6.81
CA LEU A 138 -16.71 -6.72 -6.07
C LEU A 138 -15.64 -7.80 -6.23
N ILE A 139 -15.16 -8.04 -7.46
CA ILE A 139 -14.07 -9.00 -7.72
C ILE A 139 -12.78 -8.55 -7.03
N TYR A 140 -12.41 -7.27 -7.17
CA TYR A 140 -11.22 -6.73 -6.50
C TYR A 140 -11.33 -6.85 -4.97
N THR A 141 -12.50 -6.56 -4.41
CA THR A 141 -12.78 -6.66 -2.97
C THR A 141 -12.69 -8.12 -2.51
N ALA A 142 -13.18 -9.08 -3.29
CA ALA A 142 -13.08 -10.50 -2.96
C ALA A 142 -11.62 -10.94 -2.83
N TYR A 143 -10.73 -10.49 -3.73
CA TYR A 143 -9.29 -10.71 -3.56
C TYR A 143 -8.76 -10.01 -2.31
N PHE A 144 -9.08 -8.72 -2.15
CA PHE A 144 -8.60 -7.90 -1.04
C PHE A 144 -8.95 -8.48 0.32
N VAL A 145 -10.22 -8.81 0.55
CA VAL A 145 -10.67 -9.36 1.83
C VAL A 145 -10.09 -10.76 2.04
N SER A 146 -10.08 -11.62 1.02
CA SER A 146 -9.50 -12.96 1.12
C SER A 146 -8.02 -12.90 1.51
N VAL A 147 -7.25 -12.03 0.87
CA VAL A 147 -5.84 -11.83 1.20
C VAL A 147 -5.68 -11.35 2.63
N ASN A 148 -6.45 -10.35 3.09
CA ASN A 148 -6.34 -9.85 4.46
C ASN A 148 -6.72 -10.93 5.49
N LEU A 149 -7.82 -11.64 5.27
CA LEU A 149 -8.28 -12.71 6.17
C LEU A 149 -7.28 -13.87 6.24
N LEU A 150 -6.78 -14.36 5.09
CA LEU A 150 -5.80 -15.47 5.07
C LEU A 150 -4.48 -15.09 5.74
N ASN A 151 -3.95 -13.88 5.51
CA ASN A 151 -2.71 -13.43 6.16
C ASN A 151 -2.90 -13.30 7.69
N ASN A 152 -4.08 -12.94 8.17
CA ASN A 152 -4.37 -12.84 9.59
C ASN A 152 -4.62 -14.21 10.23
N TRP A 153 -5.30 -15.11 9.51
CA TRP A 153 -5.64 -16.44 10.00
C TRP A 153 -4.43 -17.37 10.05
N ALA A 154 -3.42 -17.14 9.22
CA ALA A 154 -2.16 -17.88 9.25
C ALA A 154 -1.49 -17.91 10.63
N PHE A 155 -1.66 -16.85 11.45
CA PHE A 155 -1.12 -16.80 12.81
C PHE A 155 -1.79 -17.77 13.78
N ALA A 156 -3.02 -18.23 13.49
CA ALA A 156 -3.70 -19.23 14.30
C ALA A 156 -3.01 -20.62 14.22
N TYR A 157 -2.20 -20.85 13.18
CA TYR A 157 -1.48 -22.10 12.94
C TYR A 157 -0.04 -22.08 13.49
N LYS A 158 0.19 -21.33 14.57
CA LYS A 158 1.50 -21.19 15.25
C LYS A 158 2.64 -20.71 14.34
N ILE A 159 2.33 -20.03 13.24
CA ILE A 159 3.34 -19.40 12.40
C ILE A 159 3.86 -18.16 13.11
N SER A 160 5.17 -18.14 13.40
CA SER A 160 5.82 -16.97 13.99
C SER A 160 5.83 -15.78 13.02
N VAL A 161 5.86 -14.56 13.57
CA VAL A 161 5.94 -13.33 12.76
C VAL A 161 7.13 -13.33 11.79
N PRO A 162 8.36 -13.73 12.19
CA PRO A 162 9.47 -13.84 11.25
C PRO A 162 9.23 -14.86 10.13
N LEU A 163 8.66 -16.02 10.45
CA LEU A 163 8.36 -17.07 9.46
C LEU A 163 7.32 -16.59 8.44
N HIS A 164 6.29 -15.86 8.90
CA HIS A 164 5.34 -15.21 8.00
C HIS A 164 6.04 -14.16 7.10
N ILE A 165 6.97 -13.36 7.65
CA ILE A 165 7.75 -12.39 6.85
C ILE A 165 8.57 -13.10 5.76
N ILE A 166 9.30 -14.18 6.12
CA ILE A 166 10.10 -14.99 5.21
C ILE A 166 9.23 -15.51 4.06
N LEU A 167 8.12 -16.17 4.37
CA LEU A 167 7.24 -16.74 3.36
C LEU A 167 6.65 -15.65 2.46
N ARG A 168 6.12 -14.57 3.02
CA ARG A 168 5.51 -13.46 2.27
C ARG A 168 6.55 -12.63 1.48
N SER A 169 7.85 -12.83 1.69
CA SER A 169 8.91 -12.20 0.89
C SER A 169 9.00 -12.75 -0.54
N GLY A 170 8.40 -13.92 -0.80
CA GLY A 170 8.21 -14.49 -2.14
C GLY A 170 7.17 -13.76 -3.00
N GLY A 171 6.51 -12.73 -2.47
CA GLY A 171 5.48 -11.96 -3.20
C GLY A 171 5.91 -11.41 -4.57
N PRO A 172 7.10 -10.81 -4.75
CA PRO A 172 7.55 -10.32 -6.05
C PRO A 172 7.79 -11.46 -7.04
N VAL A 173 8.31 -12.61 -6.55
CA VAL A 173 8.48 -13.84 -7.34
C VAL A 173 7.11 -14.34 -7.82
N ALA A 174 6.13 -14.45 -6.92
CA ALA A 174 4.77 -14.84 -7.28
C ALA A 174 4.13 -13.86 -8.28
N SER A 175 4.34 -12.55 -8.10
CA SER A 175 3.85 -11.51 -9.01
C SER A 175 4.47 -11.65 -10.42
N MET A 176 5.76 -11.95 -10.50
CA MET A 176 6.44 -12.23 -11.76
C MET A 176 5.87 -13.50 -12.42
N GLY A 177 5.82 -14.61 -11.68
CA GLY A 177 5.34 -15.90 -12.18
C GLY A 177 3.91 -15.82 -12.73
N ILE A 178 2.98 -15.25 -11.96
CA ILE A 178 1.58 -15.08 -12.40
C ILE A 178 1.48 -14.09 -13.57
N GLY A 179 2.24 -13.00 -13.54
CA GLY A 179 2.29 -12.05 -14.65
C GLY A 179 2.80 -12.64 -15.96
N TYR A 180 3.80 -13.53 -15.87
CA TYR A 180 4.30 -14.28 -17.01
C TYR A 180 3.26 -15.28 -17.52
N LEU A 181 2.74 -16.14 -16.64
CA LEU A 181 1.87 -17.26 -17.01
C LEU A 181 0.48 -16.81 -17.51
N PHE A 182 -0.16 -15.86 -16.83
CA PHE A 182 -1.56 -15.50 -17.12
C PHE A 182 -1.71 -14.24 -17.97
N ARG A 183 -0.68 -13.41 -18.08
CA ARG A 183 -0.77 -12.10 -18.76
C ARG A 183 0.33 -11.86 -19.78
N GLY A 184 1.12 -12.89 -20.09
CA GLY A 184 2.17 -12.84 -21.11
C GLY A 184 3.24 -11.77 -20.84
N ARG A 185 3.41 -11.32 -19.60
CA ARG A 185 4.40 -10.29 -19.28
C ARG A 185 5.81 -10.85 -19.41
N ARG A 186 6.66 -10.13 -20.13
CA ARG A 186 8.10 -10.42 -20.20
C ARG A 186 8.84 -9.50 -19.23
N TYR A 187 9.80 -10.08 -18.52
CA TYR A 187 10.67 -9.38 -17.58
C TYR A 187 12.10 -9.47 -18.09
N SER A 188 12.88 -8.41 -17.87
CA SER A 188 14.29 -8.46 -18.22
C SER A 188 15.08 -9.25 -17.18
N ASN A 189 16.25 -9.74 -17.57
CA ASN A 189 17.17 -10.43 -16.66
C ASN A 189 17.50 -9.57 -15.43
N GLY A 190 17.65 -8.25 -15.60
CA GLY A 190 17.88 -7.32 -14.51
C GLY A 190 16.72 -7.30 -13.49
N GLN A 191 15.47 -7.30 -13.96
CA GLN A 191 14.31 -7.37 -13.06
C GLN A 191 14.26 -8.71 -12.31
N VAL A 192 14.59 -9.82 -12.97
CA VAL A 192 14.58 -11.16 -12.36
C VAL A 192 15.66 -11.28 -11.28
N VAL A 193 16.89 -10.86 -11.57
CA VAL A 193 18.00 -10.83 -10.60
C VAL A 193 17.64 -9.93 -9.42
N SER A 194 17.05 -8.76 -9.67
CA SER A 194 16.60 -7.84 -8.62
C SER A 194 15.59 -8.50 -7.68
N VAL A 195 14.59 -9.20 -8.22
CA VAL A 195 13.57 -9.89 -7.43
C VAL A 195 14.17 -11.03 -6.61
N ALA A 196 15.08 -11.82 -7.20
CA ALA A 196 15.79 -12.87 -6.46
C ALA A 196 16.58 -12.28 -5.27
N MET A 197 17.32 -11.20 -5.51
CA MET A 197 18.12 -10.50 -4.50
C MET A 197 17.24 -9.92 -3.38
N LEU A 198 16.09 -9.33 -3.73
CA LEU A 198 15.10 -8.83 -2.76
C LEU A 198 14.56 -9.96 -1.88
N SER A 199 14.16 -11.08 -2.47
CA SER A 199 13.64 -12.22 -1.71
C SER A 199 14.70 -12.81 -0.79
N ILE A 200 15.92 -13.07 -1.29
CA ILE A 200 17.03 -13.57 -0.47
C ILE A 200 17.36 -12.62 0.68
N GLY A 201 17.42 -11.32 0.42
CA GLY A 201 17.75 -10.32 1.42
C GLY A 201 16.70 -10.23 2.55
N VAL A 202 15.40 -10.22 2.22
CA VAL A 202 14.34 -10.21 3.25
C VAL A 202 14.35 -11.51 4.06
N MET A 203 14.54 -12.66 3.41
CA MET A 203 14.63 -13.95 4.11
C MET A 203 15.82 -14.00 5.07
N ALA A 204 17.00 -13.57 4.62
CA ALA A 204 18.21 -13.54 5.44
C ALA A 204 18.07 -12.61 6.65
N ALA A 205 17.53 -11.40 6.45
CA ALA A 205 17.30 -10.46 7.54
C ALA A 205 16.28 -10.98 8.56
N ALA A 206 15.18 -11.57 8.09
CA ALA A 206 14.16 -12.11 8.98
C ALA A 206 14.66 -13.34 9.79
N LEU A 207 15.46 -14.22 9.17
CA LEU A 207 16.06 -15.36 9.85
C LEU A 207 17.09 -14.92 10.89
N ALA A 208 17.93 -13.94 10.55
CA ALA A 208 18.92 -13.39 11.48
C ALA A 208 18.26 -12.70 12.69
N ASP A 209 17.22 -11.89 12.46
CA ASP A 209 16.45 -11.26 13.54
C ASP A 209 15.79 -12.31 14.44
N ALA A 210 15.17 -13.34 13.87
CA ALA A 210 14.56 -14.44 14.64
C ALA A 210 15.59 -15.18 15.51
N ASN A 211 16.74 -15.53 14.95
CA ASN A 211 17.78 -16.28 15.67
C ASN A 211 18.39 -15.46 16.82
N SER A 212 18.59 -14.15 16.61
CA SER A 212 19.14 -13.26 17.65
C SER A 212 18.25 -13.19 18.89
N LYS A 213 16.92 -13.15 18.70
CA LYS A 213 15.92 -13.12 19.77
C LYS A 213 15.85 -14.44 20.54
N THR A 214 16.04 -15.58 19.88
CA THR A 214 16.10 -16.88 20.54
C THR A 214 17.37 -17.02 21.39
N ALA A 215 18.52 -16.57 20.89
CA ALA A 215 19.79 -16.63 21.62
C ALA A 215 19.81 -15.77 22.89
N SER A 216 19.18 -14.59 22.87
CA SER A 216 19.07 -13.72 24.05
C SER A 216 18.22 -14.32 25.17
N THR A 217 17.17 -15.08 24.84
CA THR A 217 16.30 -15.71 25.84
C THR A 217 16.99 -16.88 26.55
N TYR A 218 17.81 -17.67 25.85
CA TYR A 218 18.58 -18.77 26.47
C TYR A 218 19.72 -18.31 27.38
N SER A 219 20.14 -17.05 27.28
CA SER A 219 21.27 -16.51 28.06
C SER A 219 20.88 -16.00 29.46
N THR A 220 19.60 -16.07 29.85
CA THR A 220 19.11 -15.54 31.15
C THR A 220 18.54 -16.60 32.09
N ASP A 221 18.18 -17.80 31.62
CA ASP A 221 17.67 -18.88 32.49
C ASP A 221 18.59 -20.12 32.46
N SER A 222 19.75 -20.00 33.11
CA SER A 222 20.50 -21.16 33.60
C SER A 222 19.96 -21.57 34.96
N THR A 223 18.76 -22.14 35.04
CA THR A 223 18.31 -23.15 36.04
C THR A 223 16.85 -23.54 35.75
N SER A 224 16.61 -24.59 34.99
CA SER A 224 15.59 -25.60 35.31
C SER A 224 15.63 -26.78 34.34
N ASN A 225 15.82 -27.96 34.93
CA ASN A 225 15.63 -29.24 34.29
C ASN A 225 14.20 -29.37 33.73
N SER A 226 14.07 -29.78 32.48
CA SER A 226 12.93 -30.61 32.06
C SER A 226 13.34 -31.52 30.90
N SER A 227 14.01 -32.60 31.28
CA SER A 227 13.90 -33.88 30.59
C SER A 227 12.43 -34.29 30.53
N GLY A 228 11.77 -34.02 29.41
CA GLY A 228 10.40 -34.43 29.09
C GLY A 228 10.38 -35.34 27.88
N SER A 229 10.81 -36.59 28.07
CA SER A 229 10.51 -37.71 27.18
C SER A 229 9.00 -37.97 27.22
N VAL A 230 8.25 -37.51 26.21
CA VAL A 230 6.84 -37.87 26.01
C VAL A 230 6.60 -38.17 24.52
N SER A 231 6.22 -39.42 24.25
CA SER A 231 5.57 -40.01 23.06
C SER A 231 5.73 -39.31 21.69
N LYS A 232 6.55 -39.88 20.82
CA LYS A 232 7.07 -39.28 19.58
C LYS A 232 6.28 -39.48 18.28
N ASP A 233 5.13 -40.15 18.25
CA ASP A 233 4.47 -40.47 16.96
C ASP A 233 3.11 -39.79 16.71
N GLY A 234 2.39 -39.32 17.74
CA GLY A 234 1.08 -38.66 17.58
C GLY A 234 1.11 -37.13 17.60
N VAL A 235 1.91 -36.55 18.50
CA VAL A 235 1.98 -35.09 18.74
C VAL A 235 2.72 -34.35 17.61
N ASN A 236 3.71 -35.01 17.00
CA ASN A 236 4.45 -34.45 15.86
C ASN A 236 3.59 -34.33 14.60
N ALA A 237 2.62 -35.23 14.41
CA ALA A 237 1.76 -35.22 13.23
C ALA A 237 0.79 -34.03 13.23
N GLU A 238 0.13 -33.74 14.36
CA GLU A 238 -0.79 -32.60 14.47
C GLU A 238 -0.05 -31.25 14.33
N GLU A 239 1.12 -31.11 14.95
CA GLU A 239 1.94 -29.91 14.84
C GLU A 239 2.49 -29.69 13.42
N THR A 240 2.93 -30.78 12.78
CA THR A 240 3.35 -30.75 11.37
C THR A 240 2.19 -30.40 10.45
N LEU A 241 1.00 -30.97 10.67
CA LEU A 241 -0.21 -30.66 9.90
C LEU A 241 -0.62 -29.20 10.05
N ASN A 242 -0.65 -28.67 11.28
CA ASN A 242 -0.95 -27.26 11.52
C ASN A 242 0.04 -26.34 10.80
N THR A 243 1.34 -26.67 10.83
CA THR A 243 2.38 -25.92 10.13
C THR A 243 2.18 -25.96 8.61
N ILE A 244 1.89 -27.14 8.05
CA ILE A 244 1.61 -27.31 6.60
C ILE A 244 0.37 -26.50 6.19
N ILE A 245 -0.69 -26.54 6.99
CA ILE A 245 -1.92 -25.77 6.72
C ILE A 245 -1.60 -24.28 6.72
N GLY A 246 -0.89 -23.79 7.73
CA GLY A 246 -0.48 -22.40 7.80
C GLY A 246 0.39 -21.97 6.60
N PHE A 247 1.34 -22.81 6.17
CA PHE A 247 2.16 -22.53 4.98
C PHE A 247 1.33 -22.53 3.71
N SER A 248 0.37 -23.44 3.59
CA SER A 248 -0.55 -23.50 2.46
C SER A 248 -1.44 -22.26 2.39
N ILE A 249 -1.94 -21.78 3.52
CA ILE A 249 -2.70 -20.53 3.64
C ILE A 249 -1.86 -19.33 3.20
N LEU A 250 -0.59 -19.25 3.63
CA LEU A 250 0.31 -18.16 3.22
C LEU A 250 0.65 -18.22 1.73
N LEU A 251 0.91 -19.41 1.19
CA LEU A 251 1.14 -19.60 -0.24
C LEU A 251 -0.08 -19.16 -1.06
N LEU A 252 -1.28 -19.58 -0.65
CA LEU A 252 -2.53 -19.16 -1.27
C LEU A 252 -2.71 -17.63 -1.18
N ALA A 253 -2.47 -17.04 -0.02
CA ALA A 253 -2.57 -15.60 0.18
C ALA A 253 -1.59 -14.82 -0.73
N MET A 254 -0.39 -15.35 -0.96
CA MET A 254 0.58 -14.77 -1.90
C MET A 254 0.12 -14.84 -3.36
N ILE A 255 -0.39 -15.99 -3.78
CA ILE A 255 -0.93 -16.18 -5.14
C ILE A 255 -2.11 -15.23 -5.37
N LEU A 256 -3.06 -15.16 -4.43
CA LEU A 256 -4.19 -14.24 -4.48
C LEU A 256 -3.73 -12.77 -4.47
N SER A 257 -2.70 -12.42 -3.70
CA SER A 257 -2.13 -11.07 -3.69
C SER A 257 -1.54 -10.67 -5.05
N ALA A 258 -0.90 -11.62 -5.73
CA ALA A 258 -0.34 -11.39 -7.07
C ALA A 258 -1.46 -11.22 -8.12
N PHE A 259 -2.51 -12.05 -8.07
CA PHE A 259 -3.71 -11.85 -8.91
C PHE A 259 -4.39 -10.51 -8.62
N GLN A 260 -4.56 -10.15 -7.35
CA GLN A 260 -5.11 -8.87 -6.92
C GLN A 260 -4.35 -7.69 -7.54
N GLY A 261 -3.01 -7.73 -7.48
CA GLY A 261 -2.16 -6.70 -8.06
C GLY A 261 -2.29 -6.61 -9.59
N LEU A 262 -2.28 -7.75 -10.28
CA LEU A 262 -2.50 -7.80 -11.73
C LEU A 262 -3.88 -7.26 -12.12
N TYR A 263 -4.92 -7.64 -11.37
CA TYR A 263 -6.28 -7.20 -11.62
C TYR A 263 -6.42 -5.69 -11.41
N ALA A 264 -5.83 -5.13 -10.35
CA ALA A 264 -5.77 -3.68 -10.15
C ALA A 264 -5.09 -2.95 -11.31
N ASP A 265 -3.91 -3.43 -11.75
CA ASP A 265 -3.19 -2.84 -12.88
C ASP A 265 -4.01 -2.95 -14.19
N ALA A 266 -4.79 -4.02 -14.37
CA ALA A 266 -5.75 -4.13 -15.47
C ALA A 266 -6.83 -3.05 -15.40
N LEU A 267 -7.53 -2.94 -14.27
CA LEU A 267 -8.58 -1.95 -14.06
C LEU A 267 -8.07 -0.53 -14.34
N TYR A 268 -6.91 -0.18 -13.78
CA TYR A 268 -6.34 1.14 -14.00
C TYR A 268 -5.86 1.38 -15.43
N SER A 269 -5.43 0.34 -16.14
CA SER A 269 -5.07 0.46 -17.56
C SER A 269 -6.29 0.66 -18.46
N THR A 270 -7.44 0.04 -18.12
CA THR A 270 -8.67 0.10 -18.92
C THR A 270 -9.51 1.33 -18.64
N TYR A 271 -9.72 1.67 -17.36
CA TYR A 271 -10.63 2.75 -16.94
C TYR A 271 -9.90 4.04 -16.57
N GLY A 272 -8.58 4.05 -16.59
CA GLY A 272 -7.76 5.20 -16.24
C GLY A 272 -7.16 5.14 -14.83
N ARG A 273 -5.95 5.71 -14.71
CA ARG A 273 -5.09 5.66 -13.51
C ARG A 273 -5.42 6.71 -12.43
N THR A 274 -6.55 7.40 -12.56
CA THR A 274 -6.98 8.46 -11.64
C THR A 274 -7.99 7.97 -10.60
N HIS A 275 -8.60 6.80 -10.81
CA HIS A 275 -9.69 6.25 -9.99
C HIS A 275 -9.24 5.41 -8.79
N TRP A 276 -8.05 5.68 -8.26
CA TRP A 276 -7.48 4.91 -7.13
C TRP A 276 -8.24 5.10 -5.80
N LYS A 277 -8.90 6.24 -5.63
CA LYS A 277 -9.75 6.50 -4.47
C LYS A 277 -11.01 5.63 -4.45
N GLU A 278 -11.54 5.26 -5.63
CA GLU A 278 -12.66 4.32 -5.71
C GLU A 278 -12.21 2.93 -5.22
N ALA A 279 -11.03 2.48 -5.64
CA ALA A 279 -10.45 1.23 -5.16
C ALA A 279 -10.32 1.23 -3.63
N LEU A 280 -9.80 2.34 -3.06
CA LEU A 280 -9.65 2.50 -1.61
C LEU A 280 -11.01 2.45 -0.90
N PHE A 281 -11.99 3.21 -1.35
CA PHE A 281 -13.32 3.25 -0.74
C PHE A 281 -14.05 1.91 -0.84
N TYR A 282 -14.20 1.36 -2.04
CA TYR A 282 -15.01 0.17 -2.26
C TYR A 282 -14.42 -1.08 -1.63
N SER A 283 -13.09 -1.25 -1.67
CA SER A 283 -12.45 -2.43 -1.05
C SER A 283 -12.65 -2.49 0.46
N HIS A 284 -12.70 -1.36 1.15
CA HIS A 284 -12.93 -1.33 2.60
C HIS A 284 -14.42 -1.38 2.92
N THR A 285 -15.23 -0.55 2.26
CA THR A 285 -16.67 -0.44 2.54
C THR A 285 -17.42 -1.72 2.19
N LEU A 286 -17.10 -2.36 1.06
CA LEU A 286 -17.74 -3.63 0.68
C LEU A 286 -17.25 -4.83 1.50
N SER A 287 -16.11 -4.70 2.19
CA SER A 287 -15.61 -5.74 3.10
C SER A 287 -16.25 -5.69 4.48
N LEU A 288 -16.74 -4.53 4.93
CA LEU A 288 -17.33 -4.37 6.27
C LEU A 288 -18.48 -5.36 6.59
N PRO A 289 -19.43 -5.64 5.69
CA PRO A 289 -20.47 -6.62 5.95
C PRO A 289 -19.93 -8.03 6.22
N LEU A 290 -18.74 -8.37 5.70
CA LEU A 290 -18.14 -9.68 5.90
C LEU A 290 -17.62 -9.89 7.33
N PHE A 291 -17.54 -8.83 8.14
CA PHE A 291 -17.20 -8.92 9.57
C PHE A 291 -18.42 -9.19 10.47
N LEU A 292 -19.65 -9.07 9.95
CA LEU A 292 -20.88 -9.31 10.71
C LEU A 292 -20.94 -10.70 11.38
N PRO A 293 -20.56 -11.81 10.72
CA PRO A 293 -20.56 -13.13 11.36
C PRO A 293 -19.66 -13.23 12.59
N ASN A 294 -18.58 -12.44 12.65
CA ASN A 294 -17.62 -12.42 13.75
C ASN A 294 -17.92 -11.31 14.79
N TYR A 295 -19.11 -10.68 14.74
CA TYR A 295 -19.47 -9.57 15.63
C TYR A 295 -19.36 -9.90 17.12
N THR A 296 -19.70 -11.13 17.52
CA THR A 296 -19.60 -11.57 18.94
C THR A 296 -18.15 -11.55 19.43
N GLN A 297 -17.22 -12.02 18.60
CA GLN A 297 -15.79 -11.96 18.88
C GLN A 297 -15.28 -10.51 18.92
N LEU A 298 -15.70 -9.68 17.95
CA LEU A 298 -15.30 -8.27 17.86
C LEU A 298 -15.78 -7.47 19.09
N SER A 299 -17.03 -7.65 19.48
CA SER A 299 -17.61 -6.94 20.63
C SER A 299 -17.00 -7.37 21.96
N SER A 300 -16.65 -8.65 22.12
CA SER A 300 -15.90 -9.14 23.27
C SER A 300 -14.51 -8.50 23.36
N GLN A 301 -13.76 -8.50 22.26
CA GLN A 301 -12.43 -7.87 22.19
C GLN A 301 -12.51 -6.37 22.45
N TRP A 302 -13.51 -5.69 21.91
CA TRP A 302 -13.72 -4.26 22.15
C TRP A 302 -13.95 -3.97 23.63
N LYS A 303 -14.80 -4.76 24.31
CA LYS A 303 -15.04 -4.61 25.75
C LYS A 303 -13.74 -4.73 26.55
N ILE A 304 -12.92 -5.74 26.25
CA ILE A 304 -11.61 -5.96 26.90
C ILE A 304 -10.69 -4.75 26.69
N LEU A 305 -10.53 -4.28 25.44
CA LEU A 305 -9.67 -3.12 25.16
C LEU A 305 -10.20 -1.82 25.80
N SER A 306 -11.52 -1.63 25.81
CA SER A 306 -12.17 -0.44 26.37
C SER A 306 -12.14 -0.39 27.90
N SER A 307 -11.85 -1.52 28.56
CA SER A 307 -11.66 -1.59 30.02
C SER A 307 -10.19 -1.53 30.43
N SER A 308 -9.26 -1.28 29.49
CA SER A 308 -7.85 -1.04 29.80
C SER A 308 -7.66 0.20 30.69
N PRO A 309 -6.60 0.25 31.53
CA PRO A 309 -6.33 1.41 32.35
C PRO A 309 -6.24 2.69 31.51
N PRO A 310 -6.77 3.82 32.02
CA PRO A 310 -6.59 5.12 31.39
C PRO A 310 -5.11 5.41 31.17
N PHE A 311 -4.78 6.15 30.11
CA PHE A 311 -3.41 6.57 29.86
C PHE A 311 -2.89 7.43 31.04
N GLN A 312 -2.19 6.80 31.99
CA GLN A 312 -1.49 7.49 33.07
C GLN A 312 -0.21 8.08 32.48
N SER A 313 -0.02 9.38 32.72
CA SER A 313 0.95 10.30 32.11
C SER A 313 2.44 9.99 32.31
N SER A 314 2.87 8.73 32.34
CA SER A 314 4.27 8.34 32.64
C SER A 314 5.19 8.29 31.42
N SER A 315 4.72 8.59 30.21
CA SER A 315 5.57 8.63 29.01
C SER A 315 5.78 10.06 28.53
N SER A 316 6.70 10.76 29.19
CA SER A 316 7.25 12.08 28.82
C SER A 316 8.07 12.09 27.52
N TYR A 317 8.06 11.01 26.73
CA TYR A 317 8.93 10.83 25.56
C TYR A 317 8.34 11.29 24.21
N LEU A 318 7.05 11.64 24.11
CA LEU A 318 6.43 11.99 22.81
C LEU A 318 5.60 13.27 22.78
N GLY A 319 5.51 14.07 23.84
CA GLY A 319 4.82 15.38 23.82
C GLY A 319 3.33 15.34 23.42
N VAL A 320 2.72 14.15 23.31
CA VAL A 320 1.34 13.95 22.81
C VAL A 320 0.29 14.50 23.77
N SER A 321 0.64 14.62 25.06
CA SER A 321 -0.25 15.14 26.11
C SER A 321 -0.74 16.56 25.79
N SER A 322 0.10 17.42 25.19
CA SER A 322 -0.27 18.81 24.87
C SER A 322 -1.26 18.91 23.71
N TYR A 323 -1.28 17.95 22.77
CA TYR A 323 -2.18 17.96 21.62
C TYR A 323 -3.54 17.32 21.93
N LEU A 324 -3.60 16.35 22.84
CA LEU A 324 -4.85 15.75 23.29
C LEU A 324 -5.74 16.72 24.09
N GLY A 325 -5.13 17.68 24.79
CA GLY A 325 -5.85 18.77 25.46
C GLY A 325 -6.60 19.72 24.52
N ILE A 326 -6.13 19.87 23.27
CA ILE A 326 -6.75 20.75 22.25
C ILE A 326 -8.07 20.15 21.73
N PHE A 327 -8.20 18.82 21.69
CA PHE A 327 -9.40 18.13 21.21
C PHE A 327 -10.46 17.87 22.30
N GLY A 328 -10.32 18.46 23.49
CA GLY A 328 -11.32 18.31 24.56
C GLY A 328 -11.36 16.91 25.20
N ILE A 329 -10.35 16.06 24.97
CA ILE A 329 -10.24 14.70 25.53
C ILE A 329 -9.80 14.74 27.01
N GLY A 330 -9.52 15.93 27.56
CA GLY A 330 -8.97 16.13 28.90
C GLY A 330 -9.94 16.27 30.07
N SER A 331 -11.26 16.15 29.87
CA SER A 331 -12.22 16.50 30.94
C SER A 331 -13.20 15.36 31.24
N GLY A 332 -12.85 14.47 32.18
CA GLY A 332 -13.85 13.72 32.97
C GLY A 332 -13.76 12.18 32.99
N GLY A 333 -12.97 11.55 32.13
CA GLY A 333 -12.76 10.10 32.16
C GLY A 333 -11.61 9.74 31.24
N GLY A 334 -10.46 9.37 31.80
CA GLY A 334 -9.27 9.16 30.99
C GLY A 334 -9.53 8.09 29.92
N VAL A 335 -9.22 8.41 28.67
CA VAL A 335 -9.41 7.47 27.55
C VAL A 335 -8.52 6.24 27.79
N PRO A 336 -9.06 5.01 27.66
CA PRO A 336 -8.26 3.80 27.82
C PRO A 336 -7.07 3.82 26.86
N SER A 337 -5.88 3.54 27.38
CA SER A 337 -4.62 3.62 26.62
C SER A 337 -4.65 2.77 25.32
N GLN A 338 -5.28 1.59 25.38
CA GLN A 338 -5.41 0.69 24.23
C GLN A 338 -6.30 1.24 23.10
N ILE A 339 -7.28 2.08 23.44
CA ILE A 339 -8.13 2.72 22.43
C ILE A 339 -7.34 3.79 21.66
N ILE A 340 -6.45 4.50 22.33
CA ILE A 340 -5.55 5.47 21.69
C ILE A 340 -4.63 4.74 20.70
N TYR A 341 -3.99 3.64 21.12
CA TYR A 341 -3.16 2.85 20.22
C TYR A 341 -3.94 2.26 19.04
N LEU A 342 -5.18 1.82 19.26
CA LEU A 342 -6.06 1.32 18.19
C LEU A 342 -6.38 2.42 17.16
N ILE A 343 -6.66 3.65 17.60
CA ILE A 343 -6.91 4.79 16.71
C ILE A 343 -5.65 5.16 15.93
N ILE A 344 -4.49 5.24 16.60
CA ILE A 344 -3.20 5.51 15.96
C ILE A 344 -2.89 4.43 14.92
N ASN A 345 -3.10 3.16 15.27
CA ASN A 345 -2.93 2.04 14.37
C ASN A 345 -3.83 2.18 13.12
N ALA A 346 -5.10 2.49 13.30
CA ALA A 346 -6.04 2.68 12.19
C ALA A 346 -5.70 3.89 11.30
N LEU A 347 -5.31 5.04 11.88
CA LEU A 347 -4.90 6.24 11.13
C LEU A 347 -3.62 6.02 10.32
N THR A 348 -2.62 5.40 10.94
CA THR A 348 -1.34 5.07 10.28
C THR A 348 -1.54 4.03 9.18
N GLN A 349 -2.44 3.07 9.38
CA GLN A 349 -2.87 2.13 8.33
C GLN A 349 -3.53 2.87 7.17
N TYR A 350 -4.43 3.82 7.45
CA TYR A 350 -5.07 4.64 6.40
C TYR A 350 -4.02 5.38 5.55
N ALA A 351 -3.04 6.04 6.19
CA ALA A 351 -1.96 6.71 5.49
C ALA A 351 -1.14 5.74 4.61
N CYS A 352 -0.75 4.59 5.20
CA CYS A 352 -0.04 3.50 4.55
C CYS A 352 -0.78 3.02 3.28
N ILE A 353 -2.04 2.59 3.42
CA ILE A 353 -2.81 2.01 2.30
C ILE A 353 -3.17 3.05 1.24
N ARG A 354 -3.42 4.31 1.63
CA ARG A 354 -3.63 5.42 0.69
C ARG A 354 -2.41 5.59 -0.21
N GLY A 355 -1.20 5.53 0.36
CA GLY A 355 0.05 5.54 -0.41
C GLY A 355 0.17 4.34 -1.36
N VAL A 356 -0.20 3.14 -0.90
CA VAL A 356 -0.14 1.90 -1.71
C VAL A 356 -1.13 1.93 -2.88
N HIS A 357 -2.38 2.37 -2.68
CA HIS A 357 -3.36 2.49 -3.77
C HIS A 357 -2.94 3.55 -4.80
N LEU A 358 -2.38 4.67 -4.34
CA LEU A 358 -1.83 5.69 -5.23
C LEU A 358 -0.64 5.16 -6.04
N LEU A 359 0.28 4.42 -5.39
CA LEU A 359 1.40 3.76 -6.08
C LEU A 359 0.92 2.72 -7.10
N SER A 360 -0.09 1.92 -6.75
CA SER A 360 -0.70 0.91 -7.63
C SER A 360 -1.34 1.52 -8.87
N ALA A 361 -1.93 2.70 -8.73
CA ALA A 361 -2.46 3.42 -9.87
C ALA A 361 -1.37 4.05 -10.75
N LYS A 362 -0.18 4.32 -10.22
CA LYS A 362 0.91 4.98 -10.98
C LYS A 362 1.99 4.03 -11.50
N SER A 363 1.97 2.77 -11.08
CA SER A 363 3.03 1.81 -11.38
C SER A 363 2.48 0.43 -11.72
N SER A 364 3.36 -0.49 -12.12
CA SER A 364 2.98 -1.88 -12.37
C SER A 364 2.75 -2.64 -11.06
N SER A 365 1.94 -3.70 -11.10
CA SER A 365 1.74 -4.60 -9.97
C SER A 365 3.07 -5.09 -9.34
N LEU A 366 4.07 -5.42 -10.17
CA LEU A 366 5.39 -5.84 -9.71
C LEU A 366 6.11 -4.73 -8.94
N THR A 367 6.05 -3.48 -9.42
CA THR A 367 6.68 -2.33 -8.76
C THR A 367 6.08 -2.10 -7.38
N VAL A 368 4.76 -2.22 -7.26
CA VAL A 368 4.07 -2.16 -5.96
C VAL A 368 4.61 -3.26 -5.04
N THR A 369 4.66 -4.50 -5.50
CA THR A 369 5.12 -5.62 -4.68
C THR A 369 6.59 -5.49 -4.25
N VAL A 370 7.46 -4.95 -5.11
CA VAL A 370 8.86 -4.63 -4.77
C VAL A 370 8.92 -3.55 -3.69
N ALA A 371 8.23 -2.42 -3.88
CA ALA A 371 8.19 -1.33 -2.89
C ALA A 371 7.65 -1.81 -1.53
N LEU A 372 6.63 -2.66 -1.54
CA LEU A 372 6.07 -3.27 -0.33
C LEU A 372 7.04 -4.23 0.37
N ASN A 373 7.96 -4.89 -0.35
CA ASN A 373 8.99 -5.72 0.27
C ASN A 373 10.08 -4.88 0.92
N ILE A 374 10.56 -3.85 0.23
CA ILE A 374 11.54 -2.89 0.80
C ILE A 374 10.97 -2.28 2.08
N ARG A 375 9.69 -1.89 2.05
CA ARG A 375 8.97 -1.38 3.22
C ARG A 375 9.02 -2.31 4.42
N LYS A 376 8.76 -3.61 4.24
CA LYS A 376 8.79 -4.59 5.35
C LYS A 376 10.17 -4.62 6.03
N LEU A 377 11.23 -4.61 5.24
CA LEU A 377 12.59 -4.56 5.77
C LEU A 377 12.84 -3.26 6.53
N VAL A 378 12.46 -2.10 5.97
CA VAL A 378 12.64 -0.82 6.66
C VAL A 378 11.88 -0.79 7.99
N SER A 379 10.66 -1.33 8.03
CA SER A 379 9.90 -1.48 9.28
C SER A 379 10.62 -2.38 10.28
N LEU A 380 11.26 -3.47 9.83
CA LEU A 380 12.06 -4.35 10.69
C LEU A 380 13.30 -3.64 11.24
N LEU A 381 14.05 -2.91 10.40
CA LEU A 381 15.23 -2.15 10.83
C LEU A 381 14.86 -1.06 11.84
N LEU A 382 13.78 -0.32 11.59
CA LEU A 382 13.28 0.70 12.52
C LEU A 382 12.81 0.10 13.84
N SER A 383 12.16 -1.07 13.81
CA SER A 383 11.79 -1.80 15.03
C SER A 383 13.04 -2.17 15.83
N ILE A 384 14.06 -2.79 15.22
CA ILE A 384 15.32 -3.14 15.90
C ILE A 384 15.98 -1.91 16.51
N TRP A 385 16.08 -0.82 15.74
CA TRP A 385 16.69 0.43 16.19
C TRP A 385 15.92 1.08 17.35
N LEU A 386 14.59 1.14 17.26
CA LEU A 386 13.74 1.79 18.26
C LEU A 386 13.67 1.01 19.58
N PHE A 387 13.68 -0.33 19.51
CA PHE A 387 13.66 -1.18 20.71
C PHE A 387 15.05 -1.44 21.30
N GLY A 388 16.10 -0.88 20.71
CA GLY A 388 17.48 -1.04 21.20
C GLY A 388 18.01 -2.48 21.08
N ASN A 389 17.43 -3.30 20.19
CA ASN A 389 17.91 -4.65 19.96
C ASN A 389 19.25 -4.63 19.21
N ARG A 390 20.14 -5.57 19.53
CA ARG A 390 21.42 -5.70 18.81
C ARG A 390 21.16 -6.07 17.36
N LEU A 391 21.72 -5.28 16.46
CA LEU A 391 21.55 -5.49 15.03
C LEU A 391 22.54 -6.57 14.57
N GLU A 392 22.00 -7.76 14.34
CA GLU A 392 22.78 -8.94 13.92
C GLU A 392 23.41 -8.71 12.53
N VAL A 393 24.61 -9.24 12.31
CA VAL A 393 25.33 -9.09 11.02
C VAL A 393 24.50 -9.62 9.85
N GLY A 394 23.73 -10.69 10.07
CA GLY A 394 22.81 -11.24 9.06
C GLY A 394 21.68 -10.28 8.67
N VAL A 395 21.22 -9.42 9.59
CA VAL A 395 20.22 -8.37 9.31
C VAL A 395 20.82 -7.29 8.42
N VAL A 396 22.07 -6.87 8.68
CA VAL A 396 22.79 -5.92 7.81
C VAL A 396 22.95 -6.49 6.41
N PHE A 397 23.42 -7.73 6.31
CA PHE A 397 23.63 -8.39 5.02
C PHE A 397 22.34 -8.48 4.21
N GLY A 398 21.27 -8.93 4.85
CA GLY A 398 19.94 -8.96 4.22
C GLY A 398 19.47 -7.57 3.79
N ALA A 399 19.73 -6.55 4.61
CA ALA A 399 19.37 -5.18 4.29
C ALA A 399 20.10 -4.63 3.05
N VAL A 400 21.41 -4.83 2.97
CA VAL A 400 22.22 -4.46 1.81
C VAL A 400 21.69 -5.13 0.54
N LEU A 401 21.37 -6.43 0.59
CA LEU A 401 20.80 -7.15 -0.54
C LEU A 401 19.48 -6.55 -1.02
N VAL A 402 18.57 -6.21 -0.11
CA VAL A 402 17.27 -5.62 -0.46
C VAL A 402 17.42 -4.24 -1.07
N PHE A 403 18.28 -3.37 -0.54
CA PHE A 403 18.49 -2.04 -1.10
C PHE A 403 19.14 -2.10 -2.49
N LEU A 404 20.14 -2.98 -2.68
CA LEU A 404 20.77 -3.19 -3.99
C LEU A 404 19.76 -3.78 -4.99
N GLY A 405 18.99 -4.80 -4.61
CA GLY A 405 17.95 -5.39 -5.46
C GLY A 405 16.86 -4.38 -5.82
N GLY A 406 16.42 -3.56 -4.86
CA GLY A 406 15.47 -2.47 -5.10
C GLY A 406 16.00 -1.41 -6.06
N GLY A 407 17.26 -1.00 -5.88
CA GLY A 407 17.96 -0.05 -6.75
C GLY A 407 18.10 -0.58 -8.18
N LEU A 408 18.57 -1.82 -8.32
CA LEU A 408 18.71 -2.50 -9.62
C LEU A 408 17.35 -2.59 -10.34
N TYR A 409 16.28 -2.95 -9.61
CA TYR A 409 14.93 -3.00 -10.16
C TYR A 409 14.47 -1.63 -10.66
N GLY A 410 14.72 -0.57 -9.89
CA GLY A 410 14.35 0.81 -10.23
C GLY A 410 15.06 1.30 -11.50
N VAL A 411 16.37 1.10 -11.58
CA VAL A 411 17.19 1.46 -12.75
C VAL A 411 16.72 0.72 -13.99
N GLU A 412 16.55 -0.60 -13.87
CA GLU A 412 16.16 -1.44 -15.01
C GLU A 412 14.74 -1.14 -15.49
N SER A 413 13.80 -0.94 -14.56
CA SER A 413 12.42 -0.55 -14.90
C SER A 413 12.37 0.82 -15.55
N GLY A 414 13.21 1.76 -15.10
CA GLY A 414 13.36 3.08 -15.73
C GLY A 414 13.94 2.99 -17.14
N ARG A 415 14.97 2.15 -17.35
CA ARG A 415 15.56 1.88 -18.67
C ARG A 415 14.52 1.35 -19.66
N ILE A 416 13.75 0.34 -19.25
CA ILE A 416 12.68 -0.25 -20.08
C ILE A 416 11.59 0.79 -20.41
N ALA A 417 11.21 1.64 -19.45
CA ALA A 417 10.22 2.69 -19.69
C ALA A 417 10.68 3.71 -20.75
N LYS A 418 11.96 4.13 -20.69
CA LYS A 418 12.56 5.04 -21.69
C LYS A 418 12.60 4.43 -23.09
N ILE A 419 12.95 3.14 -23.21
CA ILE A 419 12.96 2.43 -24.49
C ILE A 419 11.56 2.44 -25.12
N LYS A 420 10.53 2.07 -24.34
CA LYS A 420 9.13 2.07 -24.80
C LYS A 420 8.62 3.44 -25.21
N GLN A 421 9.07 4.51 -24.54
CA GLN A 421 8.73 5.88 -24.93
C GLN A 421 9.37 6.27 -26.27
N LYS A 422 10.64 5.90 -26.49
CA LYS A 422 11.34 6.17 -27.75
C LYS A 422 10.70 5.44 -28.92
N GLU A 423 10.34 4.17 -28.75
CA GLU A 423 9.63 3.38 -29.77
C GLU A 423 8.30 4.04 -30.19
N LYS A 424 7.50 4.50 -29.21
CA LYS A 424 6.25 5.21 -29.50
C LYS A 424 6.46 6.50 -30.30
N SER A 425 7.49 7.28 -29.95
CA SER A 425 7.80 8.53 -30.64
C SER A 425 8.30 8.36 -32.08
N HIS A 426 8.78 7.18 -32.46
CA HIS A 426 9.19 6.87 -33.84
C HIS A 426 8.07 6.23 -34.66
N SER A 427 6.99 5.78 -34.01
CA SER A 427 5.81 5.16 -34.65
C SER A 427 4.64 6.12 -34.88
N SER A 428 4.72 7.34 -34.34
CA SER A 428 3.77 8.45 -34.51
C SER A 428 4.44 9.53 -35.35
#